data_AF-A0A2K3MTL6-F1
#
_entry.id   AF-A0A2K3MTL6-F1
#
_cell.length_a   1.000
_cell.length_b   1.000
_cell.length_c   1.000
_cell.angle_alpha   90.00
_cell.angle_beta   90.00
_cell.angle_gamma   90.00
#
_symmetry.space_group_name_H-M   'P 1'
#
loop_
_entity.id
_entity.type
_entity.pdbx_description
1 polymer ?
#
loop_
_entity_poly.entity_id
_entity_poly.type
_entity_poly.pdbx_seq_one_letter_code
_entity_poly.pdbx_strand_id
1 'polypeptide(L)'
;MFSPGLHMIESIGEITRLTRYKDKIGVFVSIVSTKIPFKGTGKEYIGDDITEIASAVKSSIQQCCVQLKSKIMKRMQAREQQQEREHILSRDISSASGLLYNALKDITLNPSRKSRYGADDLELLNKVADNLITKETFIEALTKHCEQ
;
A
#
# COMPACT_ATOMS: atom_id res chain seq x y z
N MET A 1 13.24 -33.72 17.65
CA MET A 1 11.81 -34.11 17.69
C MET A 1 11.04 -33.02 16.97
N PHE A 2 10.82 -33.17 15.66
CA PHE A 2 10.22 -32.13 14.80
C PHE A 2 8.71 -32.38 14.69
N SER A 3 7.89 -31.38 15.02
CA SER A 3 6.42 -31.51 15.04
C SER A 3 5.84 -31.64 13.62
N PRO A 4 5.04 -32.69 13.32
CA PRO A 4 4.40 -32.90 12.01
C PRO A 4 3.56 -31.72 11.51
N GLY A 5 2.98 -30.94 12.43
CA GLY A 5 2.19 -29.74 12.10
C GLY A 5 3.00 -28.64 11.40
N LEU A 6 4.31 -28.54 11.68
CA LEU A 6 5.18 -27.54 11.04
C LEU A 6 5.38 -27.84 9.55
N HIS A 7 5.54 -29.12 9.20
CA HIS A 7 5.69 -29.58 7.81
C HIS A 7 4.42 -29.32 6.99
N MET A 8 3.23 -29.51 7.58
CA MET A 8 1.97 -29.27 6.88
C MET A 8 1.74 -27.78 6.59
N ILE A 9 2.10 -26.89 7.52
CA ILE A 9 2.00 -25.44 7.33
C ILE A 9 3.08 -24.96 6.35
N GLU A 10 4.29 -25.50 6.41
CA GLU A 10 5.39 -25.19 5.48
C GLU A 10 5.03 -25.53 4.04
N SER A 11 4.46 -26.71 3.79
CA SER A 11 3.98 -27.10 2.45
C SER A 11 2.83 -26.23 1.93
N ILE A 12 2.13 -25.49 2.79
CA ILE A 12 1.04 -24.59 2.40
C ILE A 12 1.54 -23.16 2.15
N GLY A 13 2.65 -22.76 2.77
CA GLY A 13 3.27 -21.44 2.59
C GLY A 13 3.62 -21.13 1.13
N GLU A 14 4.07 -22.12 0.36
CA GLU A 14 4.44 -21.95 -1.05
C GLU A 14 3.26 -21.55 -1.94
N ILE A 15 2.03 -21.95 -1.59
CA ILE A 15 0.82 -21.72 -2.40
C ILE A 15 0.34 -20.25 -2.31
N THR A 16 0.63 -19.58 -1.19
CA THR A 16 0.03 -18.28 -0.84
C THR A 16 0.89 -17.06 -1.14
N ARG A 17 2.14 -17.24 -1.57
CA ARG A 17 3.14 -16.15 -1.70
C ARG A 17 3.36 -15.35 -0.40
N LEU A 18 2.95 -15.90 0.74
CA LEU A 18 3.17 -15.28 2.04
C LEU A 18 4.65 -15.41 2.42
N THR A 19 5.27 -14.31 2.81
CA THR A 19 6.68 -14.33 3.23
C THR A 19 6.72 -14.44 4.74
N ARG A 20 7.27 -15.55 5.27
CA ARG A 20 7.35 -15.85 6.71
C ARG A 20 7.88 -14.67 7.56
N TYR A 21 8.76 -13.85 6.99
CA TYR A 21 9.39 -12.71 7.67
C TYR A 21 8.58 -11.40 7.66
N LYS A 22 7.61 -11.23 6.75
CA LYS A 22 6.85 -9.98 6.60
C LYS A 22 5.43 -10.08 7.12
N ASP A 23 4.82 -11.26 7.02
CA ASP A 23 3.41 -11.46 7.32
C ASP A 23 3.21 -12.17 8.65
N LYS A 24 2.54 -11.51 9.60
CA LYS A 24 2.13 -12.12 10.89
C LYS A 24 0.87 -12.96 10.65
N ILE A 25 1.02 -14.28 10.65
CA ILE A 25 -0.08 -15.21 10.34
C ILE A 25 -0.38 -16.05 11.58
N GLY A 26 -1.63 -16.04 12.02
CA GLY A 26 -2.18 -16.99 12.98
C GLY A 26 -3.11 -17.96 12.27
N VAL A 27 -2.94 -19.26 12.50
CA VAL A 27 -3.84 -20.31 12.00
C VAL A 27 -4.50 -20.98 13.20
N PHE A 28 -5.83 -21.04 13.18
CA PHE A 28 -6.61 -21.75 14.18
C PHE A 28 -7.37 -22.89 13.50
N VAL A 29 -7.31 -24.09 14.08
CA VAL A 29 -8.01 -25.27 13.59
C VAL A 29 -8.85 -25.82 14.74
N SER A 30 -10.16 -25.92 14.52
CA SER A 30 -11.09 -26.58 15.45
C SER A 30 -11.47 -27.93 14.88
N ILE A 31 -11.28 -28.99 15.66
CA ILE A 31 -11.65 -30.36 15.27
C ILE A 31 -12.73 -30.84 16.24
N VAL A 32 -13.89 -31.21 15.72
CA VAL A 32 -15.05 -31.66 16.51
C VAL A 32 -15.46 -33.04 16.02
N SER A 33 -15.59 -33.98 16.95
CA SER A 33 -16.00 -35.36 16.69
C SER A 33 -16.59 -35.96 17.97
N THR A 34 -17.47 -36.95 17.83
CA THR A 34 -17.94 -37.77 18.95
C THR A 34 -16.81 -38.60 19.58
N LYS A 35 -15.74 -38.86 18.83
CA LYS A 35 -14.52 -39.53 19.30
C LYS A 35 -13.30 -38.89 18.65
N ILE A 36 -12.56 -38.08 19.42
CA ILE A 36 -11.30 -37.47 18.97
C ILE A 36 -10.15 -38.45 19.26
N PRO A 37 -9.32 -38.78 18.26
CA PRO A 37 -8.19 -39.70 18.43
C PRO A 37 -7.01 -38.98 19.11
N PHE A 38 -7.04 -38.86 20.43
CA PHE A 38 -5.95 -38.26 21.18
C PHE A 38 -4.76 -39.22 21.34
N LYS A 39 -3.53 -38.69 21.21
CA LYS A 39 -2.28 -39.40 21.47
C LYS A 39 -1.85 -39.11 22.91
N GLY A 40 -1.95 -40.13 23.76
CA GLY A 40 -1.66 -40.04 25.19
C GLY A 40 -2.88 -39.72 26.06
N THR A 41 -2.76 -39.96 27.36
CA THR A 41 -3.85 -39.80 28.35
C THR A 41 -4.20 -38.33 28.62
N GLY A 42 -3.24 -37.41 28.43
CA GLY A 42 -3.40 -35.97 28.65
C GLY A 42 -4.19 -35.23 27.57
N LYS A 43 -4.47 -35.88 26.42
CA LYS A 43 -5.22 -35.29 25.29
C LYS A 43 -4.60 -34.03 24.66
N GLU A 44 -3.30 -33.85 24.83
CA GLU A 44 -2.56 -32.68 24.35
C GLU A 44 -2.25 -32.74 22.85
N TYR A 45 -2.26 -33.95 22.28
CA TYR A 45 -1.93 -34.21 20.89
C TYR A 45 -3.03 -35.03 20.23
N ILE A 46 -3.31 -34.74 18.96
CA ILE A 46 -4.17 -35.56 18.12
C ILE A 46 -3.27 -36.52 17.36
N GLY A 47 -3.67 -37.79 17.28
CA GLY A 47 -2.98 -38.83 16.52
C GLY A 47 -2.87 -38.44 15.05
N ASP A 48 -1.67 -38.59 14.50
CA ASP A 48 -1.33 -38.34 13.10
C ASP A 48 -1.52 -39.58 12.20
N ASP A 49 -1.88 -40.70 12.80
CA ASP A 49 -2.18 -41.99 12.16
C ASP A 49 -3.53 -42.01 11.43
N ILE A 50 -4.44 -41.08 11.77
CA ILE A 50 -5.74 -40.96 11.10
C ILE A 50 -5.62 -40.04 9.87
N THR A 51 -5.32 -40.67 8.74
CA THR A 51 -5.06 -39.98 7.47
C THR A 51 -6.22 -39.12 6.97
N GLU A 52 -7.46 -39.50 7.28
CA GLU A 52 -8.68 -38.79 6.90
C GLU A 52 -8.77 -37.42 7.58
N ILE A 53 -8.43 -37.35 8.87
CA ILE A 53 -8.41 -36.09 9.62
C ILE A 53 -7.28 -35.22 9.09
N ALA A 54 -6.08 -35.77 8.91
CA ALA A 54 -4.94 -35.03 8.38
C ALA A 54 -5.25 -34.44 6.99
N SER A 55 -5.86 -35.23 6.11
CA SER A 55 -6.28 -34.81 4.77
C SER A 55 -7.33 -33.70 4.84
N ALA A 56 -8.38 -33.87 5.65
CA ALA A 56 -9.44 -32.87 5.81
C ALA A 56 -8.91 -31.53 6.33
N VAL A 57 -8.01 -31.56 7.34
CA VAL A 57 -7.38 -30.34 7.87
C VAL A 57 -6.50 -29.69 6.80
N LYS A 58 -5.68 -30.47 6.09
CA LYS A 58 -4.82 -29.96 5.01
C LYS A 58 -5.65 -29.26 3.92
N SER A 59 -6.72 -29.91 3.44
CA SER A 59 -7.60 -29.32 2.42
C SER A 59 -8.31 -28.06 2.92
N SER A 60 -8.74 -28.04 4.18
CA SER A 60 -9.41 -26.87 4.77
C SER A 60 -8.46 -25.67 4.85
N ILE A 61 -7.23 -25.87 5.32
CA ILE A 61 -6.22 -24.81 5.38
C ILE A 61 -5.87 -24.33 3.97
N GLN A 62 -5.71 -25.22 2.99
CA GLN A 62 -5.45 -24.85 1.60
C GLN A 62 -6.57 -23.97 1.01
N GLN A 63 -7.84 -24.29 1.27
CA GLN A 63 -8.96 -23.46 0.84
C GLN A 63 -8.94 -22.07 1.49
N CYS A 64 -8.66 -21.99 2.79
CA CYS A 64 -8.49 -20.71 3.48
C CYS A 64 -7.35 -19.88 2.88
N CYS A 65 -6.24 -20.53 2.54
CA CYS A 65 -5.08 -19.94 1.88
C CYS A 65 -5.40 -19.34 0.51
N VAL A 66 -6.22 -20.02 -0.30
CA VAL A 66 -6.70 -19.48 -1.59
C VAL A 66 -7.55 -18.22 -1.37
N GLN A 67 -8.46 -18.23 -0.40
CA GLN A 67 -9.26 -17.05 -0.06
C GLN A 67 -8.37 -15.90 0.42
N LEU A 68 -7.40 -16.19 1.29
CA LEU A 68 -6.46 -15.21 1.82
C LEU A 68 -5.63 -14.55 0.72
N LYS A 69 -5.11 -15.35 -0.22
CA LYS A 69 -4.35 -14.85 -1.39
C LYS A 69 -5.14 -13.81 -2.17
N SER A 70 -6.42 -14.08 -2.46
CA SER A 70 -7.27 -13.13 -3.19
C SER A 70 -7.45 -11.80 -2.45
N LYS A 71 -7.62 -11.84 -1.11
CA LYS A 71 -7.76 -10.64 -0.28
C LYS A 71 -6.47 -9.85 -0.21
N ILE A 72 -5.33 -10.52 -0.09
CA ILE A 72 -4.01 -9.89 -0.06
C ILE A 72 -3.71 -9.21 -1.39
N MET A 73 -3.89 -9.91 -2.51
CA MET A 73 -3.64 -9.35 -3.84
C MET A 73 -4.48 -8.10 -4.10
N LYS A 74 -5.78 -8.12 -3.75
CA LYS A 74 -6.66 -6.94 -3.86
C LYS A 74 -6.15 -5.76 -3.03
N ARG A 75 -5.72 -6.00 -1.79
CA ARG A 75 -5.17 -4.95 -0.92
C ARG A 75 -3.85 -4.40 -1.44
N MET A 76 -2.96 -5.26 -1.95
CA MET A 76 -1.70 -4.84 -2.55
C MET A 76 -1.94 -3.97 -3.79
N GLN A 77 -2.80 -4.40 -4.71
CA GLN A 77 -3.13 -3.63 -5.90
C GLN A 77 -3.77 -2.28 -5.57
N ALA A 78 -4.70 -2.24 -4.61
CA ALA A 78 -5.31 -0.98 -4.18
C ALA A 78 -4.27 -0.01 -3.60
N ARG A 79 -3.30 -0.54 -2.84
CA ARG A 79 -2.19 0.25 -2.29
C ARG A 79 -1.23 0.74 -3.37
N GLU A 80 -0.86 -0.11 -4.32
CA GLU A 80 0.01 0.26 -5.44
C GLU A 80 -0.65 1.34 -6.32
N GLN A 81 -1.93 1.17 -6.65
CA GLN A 81 -2.69 2.17 -7.41
C GLN A 81 -2.79 3.51 -6.68
N GLN A 82 -2.99 3.49 -5.36
CA GLN A 82 -3.02 4.71 -4.56
C GLN A 82 -1.66 5.42 -4.58
N GLN A 83 -0.57 4.68 -4.37
CA GLN A 83 0.78 5.22 -4.41
C GLN A 83 1.15 5.79 -5.78
N GLU A 84 0.74 5.11 -6.85
CA GLU A 84 0.98 5.59 -8.22
C GLU A 84 0.20 6.88 -8.52
N ARG A 85 -1.07 6.97 -8.11
CA ARG A 85 -1.87 8.19 -8.23
C ARG A 85 -1.26 9.36 -7.47
N GLU A 86 -0.84 9.14 -6.22
CA GLU A 86 -0.17 10.15 -5.41
C GLU A 86 1.14 10.61 -6.05
N HIS A 87 1.94 9.69 -6.58
CA HIS A 87 3.18 10.01 -7.27
C HIS A 87 2.94 10.81 -8.56
N ILE A 88 1.97 10.41 -9.39
CA ILE A 88 1.59 11.12 -10.61
C ILE A 88 1.12 12.53 -10.26
N LEU A 89 0.20 12.65 -9.28
CA LEU A 89 -0.33 13.94 -8.84
C LEU A 89 0.78 14.86 -8.33
N SER A 90 1.67 14.35 -7.48
CA SER A 90 2.82 15.11 -6.95
C SER A 90 3.76 15.58 -8.06
N ARG A 91 4.07 14.71 -9.04
CA ARG A 91 4.87 15.05 -10.21
C ARG A 91 4.21 16.15 -11.04
N ASP A 92 2.92 16.00 -11.31
CA ASP A 92 2.17 16.91 -12.15
C ASP A 92 2.01 18.28 -11.47
N ILE A 93 1.77 18.33 -10.16
CA ILE A 93 1.80 19.56 -9.34
C ILE A 93 3.16 20.24 -9.44
N SER A 94 4.26 19.50 -9.26
CA SER A 94 5.62 20.06 -9.35
C SER A 94 5.95 20.60 -10.75
N SER A 95 5.47 19.92 -11.79
CA SER A 95 5.63 20.34 -13.18
C SER A 95 4.84 21.62 -13.48
N ALA A 96 3.54 21.64 -13.16
CA ALA A 96 2.68 22.80 -13.35
C ALA A 96 3.18 24.02 -12.57
N SER A 97 3.60 23.83 -11.32
CA SER A 97 4.21 24.88 -10.49
C SER A 97 5.46 25.46 -11.14
N GLY A 98 6.32 24.60 -11.71
CA GLY A 98 7.52 25.02 -12.42
C GLY A 98 7.20 25.82 -13.69
N LEU A 99 6.22 25.40 -14.48
CA LEU A 99 5.79 26.10 -15.69
C LEU A 99 5.21 27.48 -15.36
N LEU A 100 4.33 27.56 -14.35
CA LEU A 100 3.73 28.81 -13.88
C LEU A 100 4.80 29.78 -13.38
N TYR A 101 5.68 29.32 -12.49
CA TYR A 101 6.76 30.14 -11.96
C TYR A 101 7.69 30.67 -13.07
N ASN A 102 8.08 29.80 -14.00
CA ASN A 102 8.94 30.21 -15.11
C ASN A 102 8.24 31.21 -16.05
N ALA A 103 6.96 31.03 -16.33
CA ALA A 103 6.19 31.98 -17.14
C ALA A 103 6.09 33.36 -16.46
N LEU A 104 5.82 33.39 -15.15
CA LEU A 104 5.80 34.64 -14.38
C LEU A 104 7.18 35.29 -14.33
N LYS A 105 8.24 34.51 -14.14
CA LYS A 105 9.62 34.99 -14.15
C LYS A 105 10.04 35.54 -15.53
N ASP A 106 9.59 34.93 -16.62
CA ASP A 106 9.83 35.47 -17.97
C ASP A 106 9.13 36.82 -18.17
N ILE A 107 7.93 37.01 -17.60
CA ILE A 107 7.21 38.29 -17.64
C ILE A 107 7.92 39.35 -16.81
N THR A 108 8.45 39.01 -15.63
CA THR A 108 9.18 39.99 -14.80
C THR A 108 10.47 40.46 -15.45
N LEU A 109 11.15 39.59 -16.21
CA LEU A 109 12.35 39.94 -16.97
C LEU A 109 12.07 40.76 -18.24
N ASN A 110 10.82 40.75 -18.74
CA ASN A 110 10.41 41.45 -19.96
C ASN A 110 9.53 42.67 -19.65
N PRO A 111 10.09 43.88 -19.50
CA PRO A 111 9.33 45.08 -19.10
C PRO A 111 8.19 45.45 -20.08
N SER A 112 8.36 45.17 -21.38
CA SER A 112 7.33 45.39 -22.40
C SER A 112 6.08 44.51 -22.22
N ARG A 113 6.22 43.34 -21.60
CA ARG A 113 5.09 42.46 -21.24
C ARG A 113 4.50 42.87 -19.89
N LYS A 114 5.34 43.26 -18.94
CA LYS A 114 4.93 43.72 -17.60
C LYS A 114 4.00 44.93 -17.65
N SER A 115 4.21 45.86 -18.60
CA SER A 115 3.36 47.05 -18.80
C SER A 115 1.90 46.74 -19.21
N ARG A 116 1.55 45.49 -19.55
CA ARG A 116 0.21 45.11 -20.03
C ARG A 116 -0.74 44.64 -18.93
N TYR A 117 -0.26 44.55 -17.69
CA TYR A 117 -1.00 43.94 -16.57
C TYR A 117 -1.53 45.00 -15.59
N GLY A 118 -2.61 44.66 -14.87
CA GLY A 118 -3.26 45.54 -13.90
C GLY A 118 -2.45 45.74 -12.61
N ALA A 119 -2.97 46.57 -11.69
CA ALA A 119 -2.29 46.88 -10.43
C ALA A 119 -2.06 45.63 -9.54
N ASP A 120 -3.07 44.75 -9.43
CA ASP A 120 -3.00 43.52 -8.63
C ASP A 120 -1.98 42.52 -9.21
N ASP A 121 -1.97 42.38 -10.53
CA ASP A 121 -1.00 41.53 -11.25
C ASP A 121 0.44 42.05 -11.10
N LEU A 122 0.62 43.39 -11.10
CA LEU A 122 1.92 44.03 -10.90
C LEU A 122 2.47 43.77 -9.49
N GLU A 123 1.62 43.76 -8.47
CA GLU A 123 2.00 43.40 -7.09
C GLU A 123 2.52 41.95 -7.04
N LEU A 124 1.81 41.02 -7.66
CA LEU A 124 2.23 39.62 -7.76
C LEU A 124 3.57 39.48 -8.49
N LEU A 125 3.72 40.14 -9.64
CA LEU A 125 4.95 40.12 -10.43
C LEU A 125 6.14 40.72 -9.67
N ASN A 126 5.93 41.76 -8.85
CA ASN A 126 6.97 42.31 -7.98
C ASN A 126 7.36 41.31 -6.88
N LYS A 127 6.39 40.66 -6.23
CA LYS A 127 6.67 39.60 -5.24
C LYS A 127 7.46 38.42 -5.84
N VAL A 128 7.20 38.06 -7.10
CA VAL A 128 7.98 37.05 -7.83
C VAL A 128 9.40 37.57 -8.14
N ALA A 129 9.55 38.84 -8.54
CA ALA A 129 10.86 39.45 -8.78
C ALA A 129 11.73 39.53 -7.52
N ASP A 130 11.11 39.79 -6.37
CA ASP A 130 11.75 39.87 -5.05
C ASP A 130 12.01 38.49 -4.42
N ASN A 131 11.70 37.39 -5.13
CA ASN A 131 11.77 36.01 -4.64
C ASN A 131 10.93 35.73 -3.38
N LEU A 132 9.91 36.56 -3.11
CA LEU A 132 8.94 36.33 -2.03
C LEU A 132 7.94 35.23 -2.39
N ILE A 133 7.70 35.02 -3.69
CA ILE A 133 6.94 33.90 -4.23
C ILE A 133 7.89 33.04 -5.06
N THR A 134 8.12 31.81 -4.62
CA THR A 134 9.01 30.85 -5.28
C THR A 134 8.21 29.70 -5.88
N LYS A 135 8.91 28.80 -6.57
CA LYS A 135 8.32 27.55 -7.06
C LYS A 135 7.70 26.74 -5.92
N GLU A 136 8.34 26.69 -4.75
CA GLU A 136 7.83 25.99 -3.57
C GLU A 136 6.49 26.55 -3.09
N THR A 137 6.33 27.88 -3.13
CA THR A 137 5.05 28.53 -2.79
C THR A 137 3.92 28.07 -3.70
N PHE A 138 4.18 27.90 -5.00
CA PHE A 138 3.19 27.37 -5.94
C PHE A 138 2.88 25.88 -5.70
N ILE A 139 3.89 25.08 -5.36
CA ILE A 139 3.69 23.66 -5.01
C ILE A 139 2.78 23.56 -3.79
N GLU A 140 3.06 24.29 -2.72
CA GLU A 140 2.26 24.28 -1.49
C GLU A 140 0.82 24.74 -1.75
N ALA A 141 0.64 25.83 -2.51
CA ALA A 141 -0.67 26.36 -2.85
C ALA A 141 -1.50 25.38 -3.70
N LEU A 142 -0.89 24.75 -4.72
CA LEU A 142 -1.56 23.79 -5.60
C LEU A 142 -1.84 22.47 -4.87
N THR A 143 -0.92 21.98 -4.06
CA THR A 143 -1.16 20.81 -3.20
C THR A 143 -2.36 21.05 -2.29
N LYS A 144 -2.41 22.19 -1.59
CA LYS A 144 -3.53 22.54 -0.72
C LYS A 144 -4.86 22.62 -1.47
N HIS A 145 -4.84 23.11 -2.72
CA HIS A 145 -6.05 23.21 -3.54
C HIS A 145 -6.52 21.84 -4.08
N CYS A 146 -5.60 20.92 -4.38
CA CYS A 146 -5.95 19.57 -4.80
C CYS A 146 -6.41 18.64 -3.64
N GLU A 147 -6.07 18.98 -2.40
CA GLU A 147 -6.47 18.24 -1.19
C GLU A 147 -7.81 18.72 -0.58
N GLN A 148 -8.35 19.86 -1.02
CA GLN A 148 -9.65 20.42 -0.60
C GLN A 148 -10.82 19.79 -1.36
#